data_AF-N8V7P3-F1
#
_entry.id   AF-N8V7P3-F1
#
_cell.length_a   1.000
_cell.length_b   1.000
_cell.length_c   1.000
_cell.angle_alpha   90.00
_cell.angle_beta   90.00
_cell.angle_gamma   90.00
#
_symmetry.space_group_name_H-M   'P 1'
#
loop_
_entity.id
_entity.type
_entity.pdbx_description
1 polymer ?
#
loop_
_entity_poly.entity_id
_entity_poly.type
_entity_poly.pdbx_seq_one_letter_code
_entity_poly.pdbx_strand_id
1 'polypeptide(L)'
;MVTTHELWISPQAKLLGYKLIRELNVSIGFGIAAYLDVNHCYNNHEAILVWLDHLLAVQPEICHMDSVKIEFLSHFPESAYVLA
;
A
#
# COMPACT_ATOMS: atom_id res chain seq x y z
N MET A 1 27.08 -6.40 6.74
CA MET A 1 26.01 -6.34 7.76
C MET A 1 24.71 -6.19 6.99
N VAL A 2 23.91 -7.25 6.86
CA VAL A 2 22.59 -7.15 6.22
C VAL A 2 21.70 -6.46 7.24
N THR A 3 21.49 -5.16 7.09
CA THR A 3 20.45 -4.47 7.84
C THR A 3 19.12 -4.98 7.29
N THR A 4 18.43 -5.84 8.04
CA THR A 4 17.03 -6.15 7.77
C THR A 4 16.28 -4.83 7.82
N HIS A 5 15.80 -4.35 6.66
CA HIS A 5 14.95 -3.17 6.63
C HIS A 5 13.58 -3.58 7.18
N GLU A 6 13.44 -3.49 8.50
CA GLU A 6 12.18 -3.81 9.17
C GLU A 6 11.29 -2.56 9.19
N LEU A 7 10.11 -2.68 8.60
CA LEU A 7 9.07 -1.66 8.67
C LEU A 7 8.34 -1.77 10.01
N TRP A 8 8.26 -0.65 10.72
CA TRP A 8 7.52 -0.54 11.97
C TRP A 8 6.08 -0.17 11.66
N ILE A 9 5.25 -1.20 11.42
CA ILE A 9 3.84 -1.09 11.06
C ILE A 9 2.98 -1.98 11.95
N SER A 10 1.70 -1.66 12.10
CA SER A 10 0.76 -2.46 12.89
C SER A 10 0.55 -3.87 12.28
N PRO A 11 0.27 -4.90 13.12
CA PRO A 11 -0.05 -6.24 12.64
C PRO A 11 -1.26 -6.26 11.67
N GLN A 12 -2.23 -5.37 11.90
CA GLN A 12 -3.41 -5.23 11.07
C GLN A 12 -3.06 -4.68 9.68
N ALA A 13 -2.29 -3.59 9.60
CA ALA A 13 -1.81 -3.05 8.34
C ALA A 13 -0.97 -4.08 7.57
N LYS A 14 -0.13 -4.85 8.28
CA LYS A 14 0.66 -5.92 7.67
C LYS A 14 -0.23 -7.01 7.05
N LEU A 15 -1.26 -7.46 7.78
CA LEU A 15 -2.19 -8.49 7.30
C LEU A 15 -2.99 -8.03 6.06
N LEU A 16 -3.63 -6.86 6.17
CA LEU A 16 -4.46 -6.30 5.10
C LEU A 16 -3.60 -5.90 3.88
N GLY A 17 -2.42 -5.32 4.12
CA GLY A 17 -1.53 -4.87 3.05
C GLY A 17 -0.98 -6.02 2.22
N TYR A 18 -0.55 -7.13 2.84
CA TYR A 18 -0.14 -8.31 2.07
C TYR A 18 -1.31 -8.96 1.32
N LYS A 19 -2.52 -8.90 1.86
CA LYS A 19 -3.72 -9.35 1.15
C LYS A 19 -3.99 -8.48 -0.07
N LEU A 20 -3.93 -7.15 0.07
CA LEU A 20 -4.10 -6.20 -1.03
C LEU A 20 -3.05 -6.39 -2.13
N ILE A 21 -1.77 -6.48 -1.76
CA ILE A 21 -0.65 -6.74 -2.68
C ILE A 21 -0.91 -8.01 -3.51
N ARG A 22 -1.40 -9.07 -2.88
CA ARG A 22 -1.71 -10.34 -3.55
C ARG A 22 -2.93 -10.21 -4.47
N GLU A 23 -4.02 -9.59 -4.01
CA GLU A 23 -5.25 -9.44 -4.79
C GLU A 23 -5.05 -8.57 -6.04
N LEU A 24 -4.18 -7.57 -5.95
CA LEU A 24 -3.85 -6.68 -7.06
C LEU A 24 -2.63 -7.14 -7.87
N ASN A 25 -2.03 -8.29 -7.51
CA ASN A 25 -0.83 -8.84 -8.15
C ASN A 25 0.30 -7.80 -8.29
N VAL A 26 0.55 -7.02 -7.24
CA VAL A 26 1.54 -5.94 -7.26
C VAL A 26 2.95 -6.54 -7.28
N SER A 27 3.73 -6.19 -8.31
CA SER A 27 5.11 -6.64 -8.44
C SER A 27 6.03 -5.97 -7.43
N ILE A 28 7.10 -6.68 -7.04
CA ILE A 28 8.24 -6.08 -6.35
C ILE A 28 8.92 -5.16 -7.37
N GLY A 29 8.89 -3.86 -7.11
CA GLY A 29 9.33 -2.80 -8.01
C GLY A 29 9.23 -1.44 -7.34
N PHE A 30 9.25 -0.36 -8.11
CA PHE A 30 9.16 1.01 -7.61
C PHE A 30 8.14 1.83 -8.41
N GLY A 31 7.69 2.96 -7.85
CA GLY A 31 6.82 3.93 -8.50
C GLY A 31 5.49 4.16 -7.79
N ILE A 32 4.95 3.17 -7.08
CA ILE A 32 3.68 3.31 -6.34
C ILE A 32 3.78 4.36 -5.21
N ALA A 33 4.95 4.48 -4.57
CA ALA A 33 5.17 5.44 -3.49
C ALA A 33 4.81 6.89 -3.85
N ALA A 34 5.00 7.28 -5.12
CA ALA A 34 4.68 8.63 -5.59
C ALA A 34 3.17 8.93 -5.62
N TYR A 35 2.32 7.90 -5.71
CA TYR A 35 0.86 8.04 -5.72
C TYR A 35 0.25 7.99 -4.31
N LEU A 36 0.89 7.26 -3.40
CA LEU A 36 0.41 7.04 -2.04
C LEU A 36 0.88 8.10 -1.04
N ASP A 37 1.58 9.13 -1.50
CA ASP A 37 2.18 10.19 -0.66
C ASP A 37 3.07 9.64 0.48
N VAL A 38 3.87 8.62 0.15
CA VAL A 38 4.87 8.03 1.06
C VAL A 38 6.28 8.20 0.50
N ASN A 39 7.29 7.93 1.33
CA ASN A 39 8.69 8.11 0.93
C ASN A 39 9.03 7.29 -0.35
N HIS A 40 9.60 7.96 -1.35
CA HIS A 40 9.95 7.38 -2.65
C HIS A 40 11.01 6.28 -2.59
N CYS A 41 11.75 6.16 -1.49
CA CYS A 41 12.72 5.09 -1.27
C CYS A 41 12.06 3.72 -1.04
N TYR A 42 10.77 3.69 -0.69
CA TYR A 42 10.05 2.45 -0.51
C TYR A 42 9.80 1.75 -1.85
N ASN A 43 10.05 0.45 -1.89
CA ASN A 43 9.55 -0.38 -2.98
C ASN A 43 8.01 -0.44 -2.93
N ASN A 44 7.38 -0.94 -3.99
CA ASN A 44 5.93 -0.99 -4.13
C ASN A 44 5.22 -1.66 -2.94
N HIS A 45 5.80 -2.74 -2.38
CA HIS A 45 5.20 -3.46 -1.26
C HIS A 45 5.34 -2.66 0.03
N GLU A 46 6.53 -2.12 0.28
CA GLU A 46 6.80 -1.26 1.44
C GLU A 46 5.92 -0.02 1.43
N ALA A 47 5.76 0.61 0.25
CA ALA A 47 4.92 1.79 0.07
C ALA A 47 3.46 1.51 0.42
N ILE A 48 2.92 0.38 -0.06
CA ILE A 48 1.55 -0.05 0.28
C ILE A 48 1.41 -0.30 1.78
N LEU A 49 2.38 -0.98 2.40
CA LEU A 49 2.33 -1.29 3.83
C LEU A 49 2.37 -0.03 4.71
N VAL A 50 3.23 0.93 4.40
CA VAL A 50 3.36 2.19 5.14
C VAL A 50 2.13 3.06 4.94
N TRP A 51 1.65 3.19 3.70
CA TRP A 51 0.43 3.93 3.39
C TRP A 51 -0.76 3.37 4.15
N LEU A 52 -0.93 2.04 4.16
CA LEU A 52 -2.07 1.42 4.83
C LEU A 52 -2.00 1.59 6.35
N ASP A 53 -0.81 1.56 6.94
CA ASP A 53 -0.65 1.82 8.37
C ASP A 53 -1.07 3.25 8.75
N HIS A 54 -0.66 4.24 7.95
CA HIS A 54 -1.12 5.62 8.11
C HIS A 54 -2.62 5.77 7.90
N LEU A 55 -3.19 5.12 6.87
CA LEU A 55 -4.62 5.15 6.60
C LEU A 55 -5.42 4.63 7.80
N LEU A 56 -5.04 3.47 8.34
CA LEU A 56 -5.75 2.85 9.47
C LEU A 56 -5.56 3.63 10.79
N ALA A 57 -4.46 4.38 10.94
CA ALA A 57 -4.26 5.26 12.08
C ALA A 57 -5.18 6.49 12.04
N VAL A 58 -5.52 6.99 10.85
CA VAL A 58 -6.37 8.18 10.67
C VAL A 58 -7.86 7.79 10.52
N GLN A 59 -8.14 6.69 9.83
CA GLN A 59 -9.47 6.20 9.46
C GLN A 59 -9.62 4.69 9.77
N PRO A 60 -9.66 4.29 11.06
CA PRO A 60 -9.70 2.89 11.48
C PRO A 60 -10.93 2.12 10.97
N GLU A 61 -12.01 2.82 10.59
CA GLU A 61 -13.22 2.25 9.99
C GLU A 61 -12.98 1.68 8.59
N ILE A 62 -11.92 2.09 7.88
CA ILE A 62 -11.49 1.53 6.58
C ILE A 62 -10.68 0.24 6.80
N CYS A 63 -11.09 -0.60 7.75
CA CYS A 63 -10.43 -1.88 8.06
C CYS A 63 -10.94 -3.07 7.23
N HIS A 64 -11.94 -2.85 6.37
CA HIS A 64 -12.48 -3.86 5.46
C HIS A 64 -11.78 -3.83 4.11
N MET A 65 -11.49 -5.01 3.54
CA MET A 65 -10.71 -5.14 2.30
C MET A 65 -11.30 -4.41 1.10
N ASP A 66 -12.62 -4.43 0.92
CA ASP A 66 -13.25 -3.74 -0.20
C ASP A 66 -13.05 -2.22 -0.09
N SER A 67 -13.21 -1.67 1.13
CA SER A 67 -12.96 -0.25 1.40
C SER A 67 -11.49 0.11 1.20
N VAL A 68 -10.56 -0.70 1.70
CA VAL A 68 -9.11 -0.51 1.50
C VAL A 68 -8.76 -0.49 0.02
N LYS A 69 -9.35 -1.40 -0.77
CA LYS A 69 -9.09 -1.49 -2.21
C LYS A 69 -9.63 -0.28 -2.96
N ILE A 70 -10.84 0.18 -2.63
CA ILE A 70 -11.42 1.39 -3.21
C ILE A 70 -10.54 2.59 -2.88
N GLU A 71 -10.15 2.75 -1.62
CA GLU A 71 -9.29 3.85 -1.18
C GLU A 71 -7.95 3.81 -1.92
N PHE A 72 -7.31 2.65 -1.98
CA PHE A 72 -6.04 2.45 -2.69
C PHE A 72 -6.14 2.86 -4.16
N LEU A 73 -7.19 2.43 -4.86
CA LEU A 73 -7.35 2.73 -6.28
C LEU A 73 -7.65 4.22 -6.52
N SER A 74 -8.25 4.92 -5.57
CA SER A 74 -8.54 6.35 -5.69
C SER A 74 -7.28 7.24 -5.81
N HIS A 75 -6.12 6.73 -5.40
CA HIS A 75 -4.82 7.42 -5.52
C HIS A 75 -4.27 7.45 -6.96
N PHE A 76 -4.79 6.63 -7.87
CA PHE A 76 -4.28 6.52 -9.23
C PHE A 76 -5.19 7.24 -10.22
N PRO A 77 -4.64 7.94 -11.23
CA PRO A 77 -5.44 8.59 -12.24
C PRO A 77 -6.22 7.56 -13.06
N GLU A 78 -7.42 7.91 -13.54
CA GLU A 78 -8.24 7.00 -14.37
C GLU A 78 -7.49 6.45 -15.58
N SER A 79 -6.58 7.25 -16.16
CA SER A 79 -5.73 6.86 -17.29
C SER A 79 -4.83 5.65 -16.99
N ALA A 80 -4.55 5.36 -15.73
CA ALA A 80 -3.81 4.16 -15.32
C ALA A 80 -4.58 2.87 -15.60
N TYR A 81 -5.91 2.92 -15.69
CA TYR A 81 -6.77 1.75 -15.94
C TYR A 81 -7.08 1.52 -17.41
N VAL A 82 -6.80 2.49 -18.28
CA VAL A 82 -7.15 2.44 -19.72
C VAL A 82 -6.19 1.54 -20.51
N LEU A 83 -5.04 1.16 -19.92
CA LEU A 83 -4.00 0.36 -20.57
C LEU A 83 -4.08 -1.15 -20.24
N ALA A 84 -5.11 -1.61 -19.54
CA ALA A 84 -5.31 -3.00 -19.12
C ALA A 84 -6.26 -3.79 -20.05
#